data_AF-A0A7C4EGG6-F1
#
_entry.id   AF-A0A7C4EGG6-F1
#
_cell.length_a   1.000
_cell.length_b   1.000
_cell.length_c   1.000
_cell.angle_alpha   90.00
_cell.angle_beta   90.00
_cell.angle_gamma   90.00
#
_symmetry.space_group_name_H-M   'P 1'
#
loop_
_entity.id
_entity.type
_entity.pdbx_description
1 polymer ?
#
loop_
_entity_poly.entity_id
_entity_poly.type
_entity_poly.pdbx_seq_one_letter_code
_entity_poly.pdbx_strand_id
1 'polypeptide(L)'
;MFGSVNKKQATRRMLKKALASLGLAVLLALPSAAQATRFFSYEVQDPKFVDAVVLTNANAAAVQAYLAALPAGTPKAVTVLEDLNPNNPAVKALFNSVAVTHVFADYETGNVVARVAALKSLVGASTKSKNALVGNYALAPLNGSDPTRPPGNPGFSGTDYKNSKANMANESLYPGGRDFRNPDPDGPGPMTANGYSTAPNVRSALFVLPVVRAGLVEYAAPGKPHIPYVARFNNWGNSSLDSDGNPANGYQFSTTNQLLSRGDFSAQILHYRLRGADSVYAFQPGVVGYGEAMMQADITRGWEDDPMIQWVNQVFAGSSPTLTNVKEDKTIIDGFSQPGENKGVIFSGVANTKSSSGGAAQLAILLSNLDEQAHLVKIPSQAGKNLLSQLFAIEAGTHRLLKFELQSKPTAGWKLIGNDIVFADPDRSGTGVPEPGVLSLLVIGTGVGLLRRRRA
;
A
#
# COMPACT_ATOMS: atom_id res chain seq x y z
N MET A 1 93.66 0.95 31.68
CA MET A 1 92.78 1.02 32.87
C MET A 1 91.52 1.78 32.49
N PHE A 2 90.38 1.18 32.85
CA PHE A 2 88.96 1.53 32.67
C PHE A 2 88.63 3.04 32.68
N GLY A 3 87.62 3.57 32.00
CA GLY A 3 86.50 3.01 31.25
C GLY A 3 85.57 4.16 30.82
N SER A 4 84.96 4.03 29.65
CA SER A 4 84.10 5.06 29.02
C SER A 4 82.71 5.12 29.66
N VAL A 5 82.17 6.32 29.92
CA VAL A 5 80.72 6.53 30.11
C VAL A 5 80.22 7.77 29.36
N ASN A 6 79.56 7.46 28.26
CA ASN A 6 78.43 8.11 27.57
C ASN A 6 77.81 9.40 28.15
N LYS A 7 77.84 10.44 27.30
CA LYS A 7 76.97 11.64 27.29
C LYS A 7 75.50 11.29 27.00
N LYS A 8 74.84 10.56 27.90
CA LYS A 8 73.39 10.30 27.85
C LYS A 8 72.74 10.69 29.18
N GLN A 9 72.56 11.98 29.44
CA GLN A 9 71.62 12.38 30.51
C GLN A 9 71.06 13.81 30.49
N ALA A 10 71.43 14.68 29.54
CA ALA A 10 70.89 16.05 29.51
C ALA A 10 69.68 16.26 28.59
N THR A 11 69.26 15.26 27.80
CA THR A 11 68.22 15.42 26.75
C THR A 11 66.93 14.62 26.99
N ARG A 12 66.63 14.24 28.24
CA ARG A 12 65.45 13.42 28.57
C ARG A 12 64.37 14.10 29.43
N ARG A 13 64.51 15.39 29.77
CA ARG A 13 63.48 16.10 30.57
C ARG A 13 62.67 17.17 29.83
N MET A 14 62.99 17.51 28.58
CA MET A 14 62.17 18.41 27.75
C MET A 14 61.35 17.71 26.64
N LEU A 15 61.19 16.39 26.72
CA LEU A 15 60.37 15.62 25.76
C LEU A 15 59.30 14.75 26.45
N LYS A 16 58.72 15.25 27.56
CA LYS A 16 57.60 14.59 28.26
C LYS A 16 56.35 15.47 28.42
N LYS A 17 56.28 16.63 27.77
CA LYS A 17 55.07 17.48 27.73
C LYS A 17 54.62 17.91 26.33
N ALA A 18 55.20 17.36 25.26
CA ALA A 18 54.83 17.67 23.88
C ALA A 18 54.53 16.42 23.04
N LEU A 19 54.10 15.32 23.68
CA LEU A 19 53.70 14.08 22.99
C LEU A 19 52.42 13.50 23.65
N ALA A 20 51.42 14.36 23.83
CA ALA A 20 50.05 13.98 24.22
C ALA A 20 49.02 14.28 23.10
N SER A 21 49.50 14.61 21.90
CA SER A 21 48.67 14.75 20.70
C SER A 21 49.49 14.25 19.50
N LEU A 22 48.84 13.60 18.55
CA LEU A 22 49.40 12.78 17.45
C LEU A 22 49.91 11.38 17.85
N GLY A 23 48.96 10.47 18.06
CA GLY A 23 49.14 9.04 17.84
C GLY A 23 48.19 8.57 16.75
N LEU A 24 48.62 8.73 15.49
CA LEU A 24 47.97 8.17 14.31
C LEU A 24 48.31 6.67 14.24
N ALA A 25 47.40 5.81 14.67
CA ALA A 25 47.51 4.37 14.45
C ALA A 25 47.11 4.07 13.00
N VAL A 26 48.11 3.77 12.17
CA VAL A 26 47.93 3.13 10.87
C VAL A 26 47.55 1.67 11.14
N LEU A 27 46.26 1.38 11.16
CA LEU A 27 45.75 0.02 10.98
C LEU A 27 45.86 -0.30 9.48
N LEU A 28 46.59 -1.36 9.15
CA LEU A 28 46.53 -1.98 7.84
C LEU A 28 45.10 -2.49 7.62
N ALA A 29 44.31 -1.73 6.85
CA ALA A 29 43.01 -2.15 6.37
C ALA A 29 43.23 -3.31 5.38
N LEU A 30 42.84 -4.51 5.80
CA LEU A 30 42.44 -5.56 4.85
C LEU A 30 41.40 -4.95 3.91
N PRO A 31 41.38 -5.28 2.61
CA PRO A 31 40.28 -4.89 1.75
C PRO A 31 39.00 -5.49 2.33
N SER A 32 38.19 -4.68 3.00
CA SER A 32 36.83 -5.05 3.30
C SER A 32 36.17 -5.25 1.94
N ALA A 33 35.72 -6.47 1.68
CA ALA A 33 34.71 -6.69 0.66
C ALA A 33 33.63 -5.65 0.93
N ALA A 34 33.40 -4.77 -0.05
CA ALA A 34 32.41 -3.72 0.05
C ALA A 34 31.08 -4.37 0.43
N GLN A 35 30.73 -4.26 1.71
CA GLN A 35 29.38 -4.50 2.17
C GLN A 35 28.54 -3.47 1.42
N ALA A 36 27.66 -3.95 0.54
CA ALA A 36 26.59 -3.15 -0.01
C ALA A 36 25.94 -2.42 1.17
N THR A 37 26.08 -1.10 1.17
CA THR A 37 25.49 -0.20 2.15
C THR A 37 23.98 -0.48 2.16
N ARG A 38 23.55 -1.12 3.25
CA ARG A 38 22.15 -1.26 3.63
C ARG A 38 21.56 0.13 3.74
N PHE A 39 20.62 0.46 2.86
CA PHE A 39 19.87 1.70 2.92
C PHE A 39 18.47 1.39 3.46
N PHE A 40 18.13 2.10 4.53
CA PHE A 40 16.88 2.21 5.27
C PHE A 40 16.58 1.15 6.34
N SER A 41 16.46 1.66 7.56
CA SER A 41 16.10 0.95 8.77
C SER A 41 15.09 1.81 9.54
N TYR A 42 13.88 1.28 9.71
CA TYR A 42 12.85 1.49 10.75
C TYR A 42 12.59 2.91 11.32
N GLU A 43 11.34 3.39 11.20
CA GLU A 43 10.48 3.90 12.30
C GLU A 43 9.15 4.49 11.77
N VAL A 44 8.23 3.61 11.35
CA VAL A 44 6.78 3.81 11.56
C VAL A 44 6.24 2.45 12.01
N GLN A 45 6.08 2.27 13.32
CA GLN A 45 5.36 1.12 13.87
C GLN A 45 3.86 1.44 13.91
N ASP A 46 3.27 1.61 12.74
CA ASP A 46 1.81 1.51 12.64
C ASP A 46 1.50 0.00 12.50
N PRO A 47 0.73 -0.61 13.42
CA PRO A 47 0.37 -2.02 13.35
C PRO A 47 -0.37 -2.41 12.06
N LYS A 48 -0.72 -1.45 11.21
CA LYS A 48 -1.53 -1.64 10.00
C LYS A 48 -0.80 -1.32 8.69
N PHE A 49 0.51 -1.11 8.72
CA PHE A 49 1.42 -1.36 7.57
C PHE A 49 2.36 -2.51 7.94
N VAL A 50 2.47 -3.53 7.10
CA VAL A 50 3.35 -4.66 7.37
C VAL A 50 4.60 -4.59 6.52
N ASP A 51 5.69 -4.05 7.08
CA ASP A 51 7.01 -4.14 6.46
C ASP A 51 7.53 -5.59 6.58
N ALA A 52 7.90 -6.18 5.44
CA ALA A 52 8.29 -7.58 5.35
C ALA A 52 9.66 -7.71 4.70
N VAL A 53 10.60 -8.30 5.43
CA VAL A 53 11.95 -8.57 4.93
C VAL A 53 11.96 -9.81 4.04
N VAL A 54 12.67 -9.74 2.91
CA VAL A 54 12.79 -10.88 2.00
C VAL A 54 13.53 -12.04 2.67
N LEU A 55 12.90 -13.21 2.73
CA LEU A 55 13.41 -14.45 3.27
C LEU A 55 13.71 -15.43 2.13
N THR A 56 14.93 -15.97 2.16
CA THR A 56 15.42 -17.04 1.29
C THR A 56 16.10 -18.11 2.14
N ASN A 57 16.41 -19.25 1.53
CA ASN A 57 17.19 -20.29 2.18
C ASN A 57 18.59 -19.81 2.61
N ALA A 58 19.18 -18.89 1.83
CA ALA A 58 20.53 -18.39 2.06
C ALA A 58 20.62 -17.35 3.18
N ASN A 59 19.56 -16.54 3.37
CA ASN A 59 19.60 -15.42 4.31
C ASN A 59 18.83 -15.66 5.62
N ALA A 60 18.21 -16.83 5.81
CA ALA A 60 17.34 -17.12 6.95
C ALA A 60 17.96 -16.78 8.32
N ALA A 61 19.24 -17.06 8.54
CA ALA A 61 19.91 -16.70 9.80
C ALA A 61 20.04 -15.18 10.01
N ALA A 62 20.30 -14.43 8.94
CA ALA A 62 20.38 -12.96 9.01
C ALA A 62 18.98 -12.35 9.24
N VAL A 63 17.96 -12.87 8.57
CA VAL A 63 16.56 -12.46 8.77
C VAL A 63 16.11 -12.77 10.20
N GLN A 64 16.45 -13.94 10.74
CA GLN A 64 16.18 -14.28 12.13
C GLN A 64 16.78 -13.25 13.09
N ALA A 65 18.06 -12.91 12.92
CA ALA A 65 18.74 -11.93 13.77
C ALA A 65 18.09 -10.54 13.67
N TYR A 66 17.73 -10.11 12.45
CA TYR A 66 17.01 -8.85 12.22
C TYR A 66 15.67 -8.82 12.95
N LEU A 67 14.81 -9.82 12.73
CA LEU A 67 13.49 -9.88 13.34
C LEU A 67 13.54 -10.05 14.87
N ALA A 68 14.58 -10.69 15.40
CA ALA A 68 14.80 -10.81 16.84
C ALA A 68 15.17 -9.47 17.50
N ALA A 69 15.82 -8.57 16.76
CA ALA A 69 16.22 -7.25 17.24
C ALA A 69 15.09 -6.21 17.20
N LEU A 70 13.99 -6.48 16.48
CA LEU A 70 12.84 -5.58 16.45
C LEU A 70 12.21 -5.44 17.85
N PRO A 71 11.70 -4.24 18.20
CA PRO A 71 11.04 -4.00 19.49
C PRO A 71 9.90 -4.99 19.78
N ALA A 72 9.64 -5.21 21.07
CA ALA A 72 8.52 -6.05 21.49
C ALA A 72 7.19 -5.41 21.05
N GLY A 73 6.27 -6.23 20.54
CA GLY A 73 4.97 -5.77 20.03
C GLY A 73 4.97 -5.41 18.54
N THR A 74 6.13 -5.21 17.93
CA THR A 74 6.23 -4.97 16.48
C THR A 74 5.81 -6.22 15.70
N PRO A 75 4.87 -6.12 14.73
CA PRO A 75 4.59 -7.21 13.81
C PRO A 75 5.86 -7.68 13.12
N LYS A 76 6.06 -9.00 13.03
CA LYS A 76 7.25 -9.59 12.41
C LYS A 76 6.81 -10.29 11.14
N ALA A 77 7.27 -9.80 10.00
CA ALA A 77 6.84 -10.30 8.71
C ALA A 77 8.01 -10.65 7.79
N VAL A 78 7.76 -11.59 6.89
CA VAL A 78 8.71 -12.00 5.86
C VAL A 78 8.03 -12.14 4.51
N THR A 79 8.76 -11.82 3.45
CA THR A 79 8.35 -12.07 2.07
C THR A 79 9.14 -13.24 1.50
N VAL A 80 8.48 -14.19 0.86
CA VAL A 80 9.08 -15.44 0.38
C VAL A 80 8.93 -15.51 -1.14
N LEU A 81 10.06 -15.41 -1.84
CA LEU A 81 10.10 -15.41 -3.31
C LEU A 81 10.46 -16.80 -3.89
N GLU A 82 10.90 -17.73 -3.04
CA GLU A 82 11.37 -19.07 -3.43
C GLU A 82 10.86 -20.14 -2.48
N ASP A 83 10.92 -21.41 -2.91
CA ASP A 83 10.58 -22.52 -2.02
C ASP A 83 11.60 -22.65 -0.89
N LEU A 84 11.13 -22.46 0.34
CA LEU A 84 11.95 -22.66 1.52
C LEU A 84 12.17 -24.15 1.76
N ASN A 85 13.42 -24.57 1.84
CA ASN A 85 13.80 -25.95 2.12
C ASN A 85 13.45 -26.28 3.59
N PRO A 86 12.48 -27.17 3.87
CA PRO A 86 12.09 -27.50 5.23
C PRO A 86 13.21 -28.21 6.00
N ASN A 87 14.24 -28.73 5.34
CA ASN A 87 15.41 -29.35 5.97
C ASN A 87 16.53 -28.36 6.26
N ASN A 88 16.41 -27.09 5.83
CA ASN A 88 17.37 -26.06 6.16
C ASN A 88 17.26 -25.70 7.67
N PRO A 89 18.31 -25.94 8.48
CA PRO A 89 18.27 -25.65 9.91
C PRO A 89 18.04 -24.17 10.21
N ALA A 90 18.54 -23.26 9.38
CA ALA A 90 18.38 -21.82 9.59
C ALA A 90 16.93 -21.37 9.38
N VAL A 91 16.23 -21.90 8.37
CA VAL A 91 14.80 -21.62 8.15
C VAL A 91 13.96 -22.13 9.32
N LYS A 92 14.22 -23.37 9.77
CA LYS A 92 13.57 -23.93 10.97
C LYS A 92 13.86 -23.08 12.21
N ALA A 93 15.11 -22.67 12.42
CA ALA A 93 15.52 -21.86 13.55
C ALA A 93 14.83 -20.49 13.55
N LEU A 94 14.71 -19.83 12.39
CA LEU A 94 13.98 -18.56 12.25
C LEU A 94 12.56 -18.68 12.81
N PHE A 95 11.75 -19.60 12.25
CA PHE A 95 10.35 -19.70 12.66
C PHE A 95 10.20 -20.19 14.11
N ASN A 96 11.10 -21.05 14.61
CA ASN A 96 11.06 -21.58 15.98
C ASN A 96 11.62 -20.66 17.06
N SER A 97 12.41 -19.65 16.71
CA SER A 97 12.99 -18.71 17.67
C SER A 97 12.27 -17.37 17.69
N VAL A 98 11.74 -16.95 16.54
CA VAL A 98 11.02 -15.69 16.37
C VAL A 98 9.53 -15.99 16.14
N ALA A 99 8.63 -15.28 16.83
CA ALA A 99 7.20 -15.34 16.54
C ALA A 99 6.88 -14.47 15.32
N VAL A 100 7.09 -15.01 14.12
CA VAL A 100 6.67 -14.38 12.87
C VAL A 100 5.14 -14.34 12.85
N THR A 101 4.57 -13.17 12.58
CA THR A 101 3.11 -12.97 12.55
C THR A 101 2.54 -13.00 11.14
N HIS A 102 3.33 -12.62 10.13
CA HIS A 102 2.90 -12.60 8.72
C HIS A 102 3.95 -13.20 7.79
N VAL A 103 3.50 -13.98 6.82
CA VAL A 103 4.31 -14.59 5.77
C VAL A 103 3.63 -14.32 4.44
N PHE A 104 4.30 -13.50 3.62
CA PHE A 104 3.86 -13.03 2.32
C PHE A 104 4.57 -13.85 1.24
N ALA A 105 3.90 -14.84 0.67
CA ALA A 105 4.47 -15.57 -0.47
C ALA A 105 4.24 -14.79 -1.77
N ASP A 106 5.22 -14.86 -2.65
CA ASP A 106 5.16 -14.28 -3.99
C ASP A 106 5.50 -15.34 -5.03
N TYR A 107 4.69 -16.40 -5.02
CA TYR A 107 4.79 -17.45 -6.02
C TYR A 107 3.89 -17.10 -7.20
N GLU A 108 4.49 -16.59 -8.28
CA GLU A 108 3.77 -16.23 -9.51
C GLU A 108 3.72 -17.37 -10.54
N THR A 109 4.54 -18.42 -10.38
CA THR A 109 4.67 -19.52 -11.35
C THR A 109 4.69 -20.91 -10.71
N GLY A 110 4.43 -21.92 -11.55
CA GLY A 110 4.37 -23.33 -11.14
C GLY A 110 3.08 -23.68 -10.40
N ASN A 111 3.12 -24.75 -9.59
CA ASN A 111 1.96 -25.16 -8.79
C ASN A 111 1.86 -24.31 -7.51
N VAL A 112 1.47 -23.04 -7.67
CA VAL A 112 1.37 -22.04 -6.58
C VAL A 112 0.56 -22.57 -5.39
N VAL A 113 -0.58 -23.21 -5.65
CA VAL A 113 -1.46 -23.77 -4.60
C VAL A 113 -0.70 -24.77 -3.72
N ALA A 114 0.02 -25.72 -4.31
CA ALA A 114 0.79 -26.70 -3.55
C ALA A 114 1.98 -26.07 -2.82
N ARG A 115 2.66 -25.09 -3.43
CA ARG A 115 3.80 -24.38 -2.84
C ARG A 115 3.39 -23.58 -1.61
N VAL A 116 2.27 -22.87 -1.68
CA VAL A 116 1.69 -22.16 -0.52
C VAL A 116 1.27 -23.13 0.58
N ALA A 117 0.69 -24.29 0.23
CA ALA A 117 0.34 -25.32 1.21
C ALA A 117 1.57 -25.88 1.94
N ALA A 118 2.67 -26.12 1.21
CA ALA A 118 3.93 -26.54 1.79
C ALA A 118 4.52 -25.47 2.72
N LEU A 119 4.49 -24.20 2.32
CA LEU A 119 4.92 -23.07 3.15
C LEU A 119 4.07 -22.96 4.42
N LYS A 120 2.74 -23.05 4.31
CA LYS A 120 1.84 -23.03 5.47
C LYS A 120 2.12 -24.19 6.42
N SER A 121 2.43 -25.38 5.89
CA SER A 121 2.79 -26.55 6.70
C SER A 121 4.11 -26.34 7.44
N LEU A 122 5.14 -25.83 6.76
CA LEU A 122 6.44 -25.50 7.36
C LEU A 122 6.29 -24.50 8.52
N VAL A 123 5.55 -23.42 8.29
CA VAL A 123 5.28 -22.38 9.31
C VAL A 123 4.40 -22.96 10.44
N GLY A 124 3.40 -23.78 10.09
CA GLY A 124 2.49 -24.42 11.03
C GLY A 124 3.15 -25.45 11.96
N ALA A 125 4.26 -26.07 11.52
CA ALA A 125 5.06 -26.99 12.33
C ALA A 125 5.95 -26.26 13.36
N SER A 126 5.97 -24.93 13.34
CA SER A 126 6.84 -24.14 14.22
C SER A 126 6.32 -24.04 15.66
N THR A 127 7.24 -23.95 16.63
CA THR A 127 6.90 -23.70 18.03
C THR A 127 6.47 -22.25 18.33
N LYS A 128 7.00 -21.26 17.58
CA LYS A 128 6.72 -19.83 17.80
C LYS A 128 5.84 -19.21 16.72
N SER A 129 5.95 -19.66 15.47
CA SER A 129 5.26 -19.05 14.32
C SER A 129 4.03 -19.83 13.82
N LYS A 130 3.59 -20.90 14.50
CA LYS A 130 2.45 -21.75 14.05
C LYS A 130 1.17 -20.99 13.73
N ASN A 131 0.95 -19.87 14.41
CA ASN A 131 -0.24 -19.03 14.27
C ASN A 131 -0.07 -17.88 13.25
N ALA A 132 1.07 -17.83 12.53
CA ALA A 132 1.29 -16.80 11.53
C ALA A 132 0.20 -16.82 10.46
N LEU A 133 -0.14 -15.64 9.99
CA LEU A 133 -0.93 -15.39 8.79
C LEU A 133 -0.05 -15.65 7.57
N VAL A 134 -0.48 -16.56 6.71
CA VAL A 134 0.23 -16.98 5.51
C VAL A 134 -0.72 -16.86 4.34
N GLY A 135 -0.28 -16.17 3.31
CA GLY A 135 -0.96 -16.14 2.02
C GLY A 135 0.01 -15.82 0.89
N ASN A 136 -0.52 -15.58 -0.30
CA ASN A 136 0.26 -15.43 -1.53
C ASN A 136 -0.32 -14.34 -2.41
N TYR A 137 0.54 -13.65 -3.15
CA TYR A 137 0.11 -12.71 -4.18
C TYR A 137 -1.07 -13.25 -5.01
N ALA A 138 -2.08 -12.39 -5.21
CA ALA A 138 -3.34 -12.64 -5.92
C ALA A 138 -4.23 -13.77 -5.37
N LEU A 139 -3.83 -14.49 -4.32
CA LEU A 139 -4.56 -15.62 -3.76
C LEU A 139 -5.58 -15.13 -2.73
N ALA A 140 -6.85 -15.09 -3.14
CA ALA A 140 -7.97 -14.61 -2.32
C ALA A 140 -9.16 -15.58 -2.38
N PRO A 141 -10.05 -15.59 -1.37
CA PRO A 141 -11.19 -16.51 -1.28
C PRO A 141 -12.37 -16.11 -2.18
N LEU A 142 -12.10 -15.59 -3.39
CA LEU A 142 -13.13 -15.17 -4.33
C LEU A 142 -13.72 -16.39 -5.06
N ASN A 143 -14.99 -16.67 -4.82
CA ASN A 143 -15.69 -17.76 -5.50
C ASN A 143 -16.23 -17.27 -6.86
N GLY A 144 -15.94 -17.99 -7.94
CA GLY A 144 -16.50 -17.70 -9.27
C GLY A 144 -15.65 -16.75 -10.13
N SER A 145 -16.30 -16.02 -11.04
CA SER A 145 -15.66 -15.01 -11.90
C SER A 145 -15.47 -13.72 -11.12
N ASP A 146 -14.24 -13.39 -10.75
CA ASP A 146 -13.89 -12.06 -10.24
C ASP A 146 -14.29 -11.00 -11.29
N PRO A 147 -15.34 -10.19 -11.05
CA PRO A 147 -15.84 -9.23 -12.01
C PRO A 147 -14.94 -7.99 -12.09
N THR A 148 -13.78 -7.98 -11.44
CA THR A 148 -12.77 -6.92 -11.64
C THR A 148 -11.67 -7.37 -12.59
N ARG A 149 -11.68 -8.64 -13.02
CA ARG A 149 -10.73 -9.22 -13.97
C ARG A 149 -11.30 -9.31 -15.40
N PRO A 150 -10.44 -9.31 -16.44
CA PRO A 150 -10.86 -9.55 -17.81
C PRO A 150 -11.48 -10.94 -17.99
N PRO A 151 -12.43 -11.11 -18.93
CA PRO A 151 -12.91 -12.43 -19.33
C PRO A 151 -11.75 -13.35 -19.73
N GLY A 152 -11.82 -14.62 -19.32
CA GLY A 152 -10.78 -15.61 -19.61
C GLY A 152 -9.56 -15.57 -18.67
N ASN A 153 -9.43 -14.56 -17.80
CA ASN A 153 -8.44 -14.53 -16.72
C ASN A 153 -9.14 -14.51 -15.35
N PRO A 154 -9.68 -15.63 -14.86
CA PRO A 154 -10.38 -15.66 -13.57
C PRO A 154 -9.45 -15.47 -12.36
N GLY A 155 -8.12 -15.55 -12.54
CA GLY A 155 -7.17 -15.60 -11.44
C GLY A 155 -7.33 -16.87 -10.59
N PHE A 156 -6.92 -16.81 -9.32
CA PHE A 156 -7.15 -17.89 -8.37
C PHE A 156 -8.60 -17.95 -7.92
N SER A 157 -9.14 -19.16 -7.84
CA SER A 157 -10.48 -19.40 -7.31
C SER A 157 -10.50 -19.53 -5.78
N GLY A 158 -11.67 -19.40 -5.17
CA GLY A 158 -11.86 -19.72 -3.76
C GLY A 158 -11.52 -21.18 -3.41
N THR A 159 -11.62 -22.10 -4.38
CA THR A 159 -11.14 -23.48 -4.24
C THR A 159 -9.62 -23.52 -4.15
N ASP A 160 -8.90 -22.76 -4.98
CA ASP A 160 -7.44 -22.67 -4.91
C ASP A 160 -6.98 -22.09 -3.57
N TYR A 161 -7.65 -21.04 -3.10
CA TYR A 161 -7.43 -20.48 -1.76
C TYR A 161 -7.63 -21.52 -0.64
N LYS A 162 -8.70 -22.32 -0.72
CA LYS A 162 -8.96 -23.38 0.28
C LYS A 162 -7.93 -24.52 0.19
N ASN A 163 -7.50 -24.88 -1.00
CA ASN A 163 -6.55 -25.97 -1.24
C ASN A 163 -5.13 -25.58 -0.83
N SER A 164 -4.76 -24.31 -0.97
CA SER A 164 -3.46 -23.78 -0.56
C SER A 164 -3.27 -23.74 0.95
N LYS A 165 -4.35 -23.89 1.73
CA LYS A 165 -4.36 -23.74 3.20
C LYS A 165 -3.93 -22.36 3.68
N ALA A 166 -3.89 -21.36 2.79
CA ALA A 166 -3.70 -19.97 3.18
C ALA A 166 -4.78 -19.56 4.21
N ASN A 167 -4.36 -18.78 5.19
CA ASN A 167 -5.22 -18.25 6.25
C ASN A 167 -5.25 -16.71 6.25
N MET A 168 -4.67 -16.10 5.23
CA MET A 168 -4.71 -14.68 4.92
C MET A 168 -5.03 -14.53 3.44
N ALA A 169 -6.02 -13.68 3.12
CA ALA A 169 -6.26 -13.28 1.75
C ALA A 169 -5.28 -12.17 1.35
N ASN A 170 -4.76 -12.28 0.12
CA ASN A 170 -3.75 -11.38 -0.41
C ASN A 170 -4.10 -11.05 -1.86
N GLU A 171 -5.28 -10.47 -2.05
CA GLU A 171 -5.72 -10.00 -3.34
C GLU A 171 -4.69 -9.01 -3.92
N SER A 172 -4.42 -9.17 -5.22
CA SER A 172 -3.63 -8.23 -5.97
C SER A 172 -4.50 -7.01 -6.24
N LEU A 173 -4.15 -5.84 -5.71
CA LEU A 173 -4.84 -4.57 -5.93
C LEU A 173 -4.05 -3.62 -6.83
N TYR A 174 -3.16 -4.17 -7.65
CA TYR A 174 -2.28 -3.38 -8.52
C TYR A 174 -3.07 -2.53 -9.52
N PRO A 175 -3.10 -1.18 -9.37
CA PRO A 175 -3.71 -0.32 -10.37
C PRO A 175 -2.97 -0.47 -11.71
N GLY A 176 -3.64 -1.02 -12.73
CA GLY A 176 -3.06 -1.16 -14.07
C GLY A 176 -2.35 -2.48 -14.35
N GLY A 177 -2.43 -3.44 -13.42
CA GLY A 177 -2.01 -4.80 -13.71
C GLY A 177 -2.84 -5.44 -14.82
N ARG A 178 -2.22 -6.32 -15.62
CA ARG A 178 -2.90 -7.12 -16.66
C ARG A 178 -4.08 -7.95 -16.11
N ASP A 179 -4.05 -8.18 -14.80
CA ASP A 179 -5.09 -8.90 -14.06
C ASP A 179 -6.39 -8.12 -13.89
N PHE A 180 -6.41 -6.80 -14.08
CA PHE A 180 -7.61 -5.99 -14.01
C PHE A 180 -8.23 -5.77 -15.38
N ARG A 181 -9.54 -5.55 -15.42
CA ARG A 181 -10.23 -5.14 -16.65
C ARG A 181 -9.60 -3.87 -17.20
N ASN A 182 -8.74 -4.03 -18.20
CA ASN A 182 -8.38 -2.96 -19.11
C ASN A 182 -9.27 -3.05 -20.36
N PRO A 183 -9.55 -1.95 -21.05
CA PRO A 183 -10.05 -2.02 -22.42
C PRO A 183 -9.04 -2.80 -23.27
N ASP A 184 -9.54 -3.74 -24.09
CA ASP A 184 -8.74 -4.57 -24.99
C ASP A 184 -8.60 -3.86 -26.36
N PRO A 185 -7.37 -3.77 -26.91
CA PRO A 185 -7.12 -3.18 -28.22
C PRO A 185 -7.55 -4.03 -29.42
N ASP A 186 -7.66 -5.36 -29.28
CA ASP A 186 -7.70 -6.25 -30.45
C ASP A 186 -9.13 -6.56 -30.93
N GLY A 187 -10.13 -5.91 -30.34
CA GLY A 187 -11.53 -6.02 -30.75
C GLY A 187 -11.96 -4.92 -31.73
N PRO A 188 -12.29 -5.23 -33.00
CA PRO A 188 -12.86 -4.25 -33.92
C PRO A 188 -14.34 -4.05 -33.56
N GLY A 189 -14.62 -3.15 -32.62
CA GLY A 189 -16.00 -2.78 -32.30
C GLY A 189 -16.09 -1.48 -31.49
N PRO A 190 -17.19 -0.71 -31.62
CA PRO A 190 -17.55 0.27 -30.59
C PRO A 190 -17.60 -0.43 -29.23
N MET A 191 -17.51 0.29 -28.11
CA MET A 191 -17.58 -0.24 -26.72
C MET A 191 -18.77 -1.23 -26.52
N THR A 192 -18.64 -2.48 -26.97
CA THR A 192 -19.70 -3.48 -26.94
C THR A 192 -19.33 -4.43 -25.83
N ALA A 193 -20.04 -4.31 -24.71
CA ALA A 193 -20.57 -5.36 -23.83
C ALA A 193 -19.77 -6.66 -23.57
N ASN A 194 -18.47 -6.73 -23.86
CA ASN A 194 -17.67 -7.95 -23.86
C ASN A 194 -16.68 -8.02 -22.68
N GLY A 195 -17.02 -7.42 -21.54
CA GLY A 195 -16.30 -7.63 -20.28
C GLY A 195 -15.08 -6.73 -20.03
N TYR A 196 -14.97 -5.62 -20.73
CA TYR A 196 -13.97 -4.57 -20.50
C TYR A 196 -14.45 -3.55 -19.46
N SER A 197 -13.53 -2.74 -18.91
CA SER A 197 -13.90 -1.69 -17.96
C SER A 197 -14.84 -0.69 -18.63
N THR A 198 -15.89 -0.29 -17.91
CA THR A 198 -16.85 0.73 -18.34
C THR A 198 -16.52 2.11 -17.77
N ALA A 199 -15.34 2.25 -17.15
CA ALA A 199 -14.89 3.50 -16.57
C ALA A 199 -14.82 4.62 -17.62
N PRO A 200 -15.18 5.86 -17.26
CA PRO A 200 -15.15 6.98 -18.20
C PRO A 200 -13.73 7.33 -18.64
N ASN A 201 -12.73 6.95 -17.84
CA ASN A 201 -11.33 7.22 -18.11
C ASN A 201 -10.37 6.24 -17.41
N VAL A 202 -9.08 6.31 -17.76
CA VAL A 202 -8.04 5.44 -17.21
C VAL A 202 -7.89 5.59 -15.70
N ARG A 203 -7.87 6.82 -15.17
CA ARG A 203 -7.78 7.10 -13.72
C ARG A 203 -8.86 6.37 -12.95
N SER A 204 -10.08 6.42 -13.46
CA SER A 204 -11.27 5.80 -12.89
C SER A 204 -11.15 4.28 -12.88
N ALA A 205 -10.70 3.65 -13.98
CA ALA A 205 -10.48 2.21 -14.02
C ALA A 205 -9.42 1.77 -12.99
N LEU A 206 -8.29 2.48 -12.94
CA LEU A 206 -7.17 2.22 -12.03
C LEU A 206 -7.54 2.43 -10.56
N PHE A 207 -8.50 3.33 -10.28
CA PHE A 207 -8.96 3.59 -8.92
C PHE A 207 -10.06 2.65 -8.46
N VAL A 208 -11.15 2.56 -9.24
CA VAL A 208 -12.43 1.95 -8.84
C VAL A 208 -12.32 0.44 -8.77
N LEU A 209 -11.73 -0.21 -9.78
CA LEU A 209 -11.70 -1.67 -9.87
C LEU A 209 -10.95 -2.32 -8.69
N PRO A 210 -9.76 -1.85 -8.28
CA PRO A 210 -9.11 -2.38 -7.08
C PRO A 210 -9.96 -2.22 -5.81
N VAL A 211 -10.67 -1.10 -5.65
CA VAL A 211 -11.53 -0.87 -4.47
C VAL A 211 -12.73 -1.82 -4.46
N VAL A 212 -13.37 -2.03 -5.61
CA VAL A 212 -14.45 -3.02 -5.76
C VAL A 212 -13.94 -4.41 -5.39
N ARG A 213 -12.73 -4.77 -5.85
CA ARG A 213 -12.12 -6.07 -5.56
C ARG A 213 -11.88 -6.29 -4.07
N ALA A 214 -11.33 -5.30 -3.37
CA ALA A 214 -11.16 -5.36 -1.91
C ALA A 214 -12.50 -5.65 -1.20
N GLY A 215 -13.58 -4.98 -1.62
CA GLY A 215 -14.92 -5.22 -1.09
C GLY A 215 -15.49 -6.61 -1.39
N LEU A 216 -15.15 -7.19 -2.55
CA LEU A 216 -15.57 -8.56 -2.89
C LEU A 216 -14.87 -9.61 -2.02
N VAL A 217 -13.61 -9.37 -1.63
CA VAL A 217 -12.87 -10.28 -0.75
C VAL A 217 -13.53 -10.31 0.63
N GLU A 218 -13.79 -9.16 1.23
CA GLU A 218 -14.47 -9.07 2.52
C GLU A 218 -15.89 -9.65 2.43
N TYR A 219 -16.61 -9.44 1.32
CA TYR A 219 -17.91 -10.08 1.13
C TYR A 219 -17.85 -11.61 1.05
N ALA A 220 -16.86 -12.14 0.33
CA ALA A 220 -16.70 -13.59 0.14
C ALA A 220 -16.22 -14.29 1.40
N ALA A 221 -15.49 -13.58 2.28
CA ALA A 221 -14.95 -14.14 3.50
C ALA A 221 -14.91 -13.12 4.66
N PRO A 222 -16.08 -12.70 5.19
CA PRO A 222 -16.16 -11.64 6.18
C PRO A 222 -15.32 -11.92 7.42
N GLY A 223 -14.52 -10.94 7.85
CA GLY A 223 -13.69 -11.02 9.04
C GLY A 223 -12.53 -12.02 8.95
N LYS A 224 -12.23 -12.56 7.76
CA LYS A 224 -10.96 -13.24 7.55
C LYS A 224 -9.86 -12.19 7.37
N PRO A 225 -8.65 -12.43 7.93
CA PRO A 225 -7.53 -11.55 7.69
C PRO A 225 -7.30 -11.37 6.19
N HIS A 226 -7.31 -10.14 5.71
CA HIS A 226 -6.92 -9.81 4.35
C HIS A 226 -6.04 -8.58 4.29
N ILE A 227 -4.86 -8.79 3.71
CA ILE A 227 -3.81 -7.79 3.56
C ILE A 227 -3.53 -7.70 2.06
N PRO A 228 -4.24 -6.82 1.33
CA PRO A 228 -4.03 -6.68 -0.10
C PRO A 228 -2.58 -6.33 -0.44
N TYR A 229 -2.15 -6.87 -1.58
CA TYR A 229 -0.92 -6.46 -2.23
C TYR A 229 -1.21 -5.23 -3.08
N VAL A 230 -0.68 -4.09 -2.64
CA VAL A 230 -0.79 -2.83 -3.35
C VAL A 230 0.54 -2.59 -4.05
N ALA A 231 0.57 -2.79 -5.36
CA ALA A 231 1.70 -2.35 -6.16
C ALA A 231 1.47 -0.90 -6.60
N ARG A 232 2.54 -0.12 -6.69
CA ARG A 232 2.49 1.23 -7.25
C ARG A 232 2.18 1.14 -8.73
N PHE A 233 1.42 2.10 -9.25
CA PHE A 233 1.30 2.32 -10.68
C PHE A 233 2.69 2.51 -11.30
N ASN A 234 3.18 1.48 -11.98
CA ASN A 234 4.41 1.54 -12.75
C ASN A 234 4.07 1.00 -14.14
N ASN A 235 3.93 1.90 -15.12
CA ASN A 235 3.73 1.47 -16.50
C ASN A 235 4.96 0.76 -17.08
N TRP A 236 6.10 0.74 -16.36
CA TRP A 236 7.31 0.05 -16.78
C TRP A 236 7.05 -1.41 -17.14
N GLY A 237 7.22 -1.74 -18.43
CA GLY A 237 7.01 -3.08 -18.97
C GLY A 237 5.54 -3.46 -19.19
N ASN A 238 4.58 -2.62 -18.80
CA ASN A 238 3.22 -2.71 -19.31
C ASN A 238 3.10 -1.78 -20.51
N SER A 239 3.52 -2.28 -21.68
CA SER A 239 3.46 -1.55 -22.95
C SER A 239 2.07 -0.99 -23.23
N SER A 240 1.01 -1.58 -22.67
CA SER A 240 -0.33 -1.04 -22.81
C SER A 240 -0.51 0.29 -22.08
N LEU A 241 0.08 0.49 -20.91
CA LEU A 241 0.06 1.77 -20.19
C LEU A 241 1.19 2.72 -20.60
N ASP A 242 1.90 2.41 -21.68
CA ASP A 242 2.93 3.29 -22.23
C ASP A 242 2.27 4.57 -22.76
N SER A 243 2.77 5.72 -22.28
CA SER A 243 2.22 7.05 -22.55
C SER A 243 2.72 7.65 -23.87
N ASP A 244 3.35 6.84 -24.72
CA ASP A 244 3.87 7.24 -26.04
C ASP A 244 2.78 7.67 -27.05
N GLY A 245 1.49 7.54 -26.67
CA GLY A 245 0.36 7.91 -27.49
C GLY A 245 0.07 6.94 -28.63
N ASN A 246 0.69 5.76 -28.64
CA ASN A 246 0.47 4.75 -29.66
C ASN A 246 -0.82 3.95 -29.37
N PRO A 247 -1.89 4.08 -30.17
CA PRO A 247 -3.13 3.34 -29.95
C PRO A 247 -2.97 1.82 -30.11
N ALA A 248 -1.89 1.34 -30.75
CA ALA A 248 -1.58 -0.08 -30.84
C ALA A 248 -1.11 -0.68 -29.49
N ASN A 249 -0.85 0.15 -28.49
CA ASN A 249 -0.38 -0.31 -27.19
C ASN A 249 -1.46 -0.98 -26.36
N GLY A 250 -2.73 -0.61 -26.50
CA GLY A 250 -3.78 -1.31 -25.77
C GLY A 250 -4.96 -0.50 -25.30
N TYR A 251 -4.77 0.81 -25.13
CA TYR A 251 -5.76 1.63 -24.44
C TYR A 251 -6.50 2.55 -25.40
N GLN A 252 -7.82 2.58 -25.25
CA GLN A 252 -8.73 3.45 -25.99
C GLN A 252 -9.03 4.78 -25.28
N PHE A 253 -8.44 5.02 -24.10
CA PHE A 253 -8.62 6.29 -23.40
C PHE A 253 -7.80 7.37 -24.13
N SER A 254 -8.46 8.18 -24.95
CA SER A 254 -7.93 9.45 -25.44
C SER A 254 -7.96 10.45 -24.30
N THR A 255 -7.01 10.39 -23.36
CA THR A 255 -7.03 11.25 -22.19
C THR A 255 -5.73 12.03 -22.02
N THR A 256 -5.87 13.28 -21.59
CA THR A 256 -4.76 14.17 -21.20
C THR A 256 -4.23 13.76 -19.83
N ASN A 257 -3.07 13.09 -19.75
CA ASN A 257 -2.26 12.88 -18.53
C ASN A 257 -3.03 12.56 -17.22
N GLN A 258 -3.95 11.59 -17.23
CA GLN A 258 -4.86 11.31 -16.10
C GLN A 258 -4.43 10.12 -15.23
N LEU A 259 -3.20 10.08 -14.75
CA LEU A 259 -2.79 8.99 -13.87
C LEU A 259 -3.10 9.29 -12.40
N LEU A 260 -3.06 8.23 -11.56
CA LEU A 260 -3.34 8.37 -10.13
C LEU A 260 -2.33 9.28 -9.46
N SER A 261 -2.83 10.21 -8.66
CA SER A 261 -2.01 11.10 -7.88
C SER A 261 -1.68 10.56 -6.48
N ARG A 262 -0.87 11.29 -5.71
CA ARG A 262 -0.63 10.94 -4.30
C ARG A 262 -1.90 11.01 -3.46
N GLY A 263 -2.76 12.00 -3.73
CA GLY A 263 -4.05 12.16 -3.08
C GLY A 263 -4.99 11.00 -3.42
N ASP A 264 -5.02 10.58 -4.69
CA ASP A 264 -5.75 9.39 -5.11
C ASP A 264 -5.25 8.15 -4.38
N PHE A 265 -3.93 7.99 -4.27
CA PHE A 265 -3.36 6.83 -3.60
C PHE A 265 -3.76 6.78 -2.13
N SER A 266 -3.63 7.88 -1.37
CA SER A 266 -4.12 7.96 0.01
C SER A 266 -5.62 7.69 0.12
N ALA A 267 -6.43 8.23 -0.80
CA ALA A 267 -7.86 7.97 -0.84
C ALA A 267 -8.19 6.50 -1.13
N GLN A 268 -7.47 5.87 -2.06
CA GLN A 268 -7.62 4.47 -2.42
C GLN A 268 -7.27 3.56 -1.24
N ILE A 269 -6.20 3.87 -0.51
CA ILE A 269 -5.83 3.18 0.73
C ILE A 269 -6.94 3.30 1.79
N LEU A 270 -7.50 4.50 1.99
CA LEU A 270 -8.64 4.68 2.90
C LEU A 270 -9.88 3.90 2.44
N HIS A 271 -10.14 3.82 1.13
CA HIS A 271 -11.19 2.97 0.59
C HIS A 271 -10.98 1.50 0.91
N TYR A 272 -9.75 0.97 0.81
CA TYR A 272 -9.45 -0.43 1.15
C TYR A 272 -9.75 -0.71 2.62
N ARG A 273 -9.32 0.17 3.53
CA ARG A 273 -9.66 0.09 4.95
C ARG A 273 -11.17 0.07 5.19
N LEU A 274 -11.89 0.98 4.53
CA LEU A 274 -13.35 1.06 4.61
C LEU A 274 -14.07 -0.08 3.86
N ARG A 275 -13.33 -0.97 3.20
CA ARG A 275 -13.82 -2.21 2.59
C ARG A 275 -13.35 -3.46 3.35
N GLY A 276 -12.70 -3.29 4.50
CA GLY A 276 -12.39 -4.36 5.45
C GLY A 276 -10.92 -4.72 5.55
N ALA A 277 -10.05 -4.17 4.69
CA ALA A 277 -8.64 -4.53 4.71
C ALA A 277 -8.02 -4.26 6.09
N ASP A 278 -7.30 -5.25 6.63
CA ASP A 278 -6.68 -5.14 7.95
C ASP A 278 -5.41 -4.29 7.91
N SER A 279 -4.75 -4.30 6.75
CA SER A 279 -3.50 -3.62 6.45
C SER A 279 -3.29 -3.58 4.93
N VAL A 280 -2.18 -3.03 4.46
CA VAL A 280 -1.71 -3.15 3.07
C VAL A 280 -0.26 -3.62 3.05
N TYR A 281 0.10 -4.40 2.04
CA TYR A 281 1.48 -4.76 1.74
C TYR A 281 1.92 -4.14 0.41
N ALA A 282 3.01 -3.37 0.42
CA ALA A 282 3.51 -2.68 -0.76
C ALA A 282 4.63 -3.46 -1.46
N PHE A 283 4.46 -3.76 -2.75
CA PHE A 283 5.33 -4.70 -3.47
C PHE A 283 6.66 -4.12 -3.97
N GLN A 284 6.77 -2.80 -4.20
CA GLN A 284 7.96 -2.19 -4.79
C GLN A 284 8.35 -0.83 -4.14
N PRO A 285 9.64 -0.63 -3.84
CA PRO A 285 10.16 0.66 -3.40
C PRO A 285 10.40 1.55 -4.61
N GLY A 286 9.58 2.59 -4.75
CA GLY A 286 9.87 3.74 -5.60
C GLY A 286 9.56 3.59 -7.09
N VAL A 287 8.95 4.63 -7.67
CA VAL A 287 9.28 5.05 -9.05
C VAL A 287 10.18 6.30 -8.94
N VAL A 288 10.88 6.67 -10.01
CA VAL A 288 11.76 7.85 -10.01
C VAL A 288 10.96 9.08 -9.54
N GLY A 289 11.43 9.76 -8.48
CA GLY A 289 10.77 10.95 -7.92
C GLY A 289 9.74 10.71 -6.81
N TYR A 290 9.37 9.46 -6.54
CA TYR A 290 8.44 9.09 -5.47
C TYR A 290 9.03 7.96 -4.62
N GLY A 291 9.70 8.30 -3.51
CA GLY A 291 10.45 7.33 -2.69
C GLY A 291 9.58 6.38 -1.85
N GLU A 292 10.22 5.45 -1.16
CA GLU A 292 9.56 4.56 -0.18
C GLU A 292 8.94 5.35 0.99
N ALA A 293 9.67 6.32 1.54
CA ALA A 293 9.16 7.16 2.64
C ALA A 293 7.89 7.95 2.25
N MET A 294 7.79 8.41 1.01
CA MET A 294 6.58 9.11 0.54
C MET A 294 5.39 8.15 0.40
N MET A 295 5.63 6.93 -0.07
CA MET A 295 4.61 5.88 -0.14
C MET A 295 4.12 5.49 1.24
N GLN A 296 5.03 5.30 2.20
CA GLN A 296 4.66 5.04 3.60
C GLN A 296 3.82 6.19 4.16
N ALA A 297 4.24 7.44 3.95
CA ALA A 297 3.46 8.60 4.38
C ALA A 297 2.06 8.64 3.77
N ASP A 298 1.90 8.31 2.49
CA ASP A 298 0.59 8.33 1.82
C ASP A 298 -0.30 7.16 2.25
N ILE A 299 0.28 5.98 2.52
CA ILE A 299 -0.42 4.84 3.15
C ILE A 299 -0.91 5.26 4.54
N THR A 300 -0.01 5.78 5.36
CA THR A 300 -0.29 6.23 6.73
C THR A 300 -1.37 7.32 6.75
N ARG A 301 -1.39 8.26 5.80
CA ARG A 301 -2.48 9.25 5.67
C ARG A 301 -3.83 8.62 5.36
N GLY A 302 -3.86 7.60 4.52
CA GLY A 302 -5.07 6.83 4.25
C GLY A 302 -5.51 5.95 5.43
N TRP A 303 -4.62 5.74 6.41
CA TRP A 303 -4.83 4.75 7.46
C TRP A 303 -4.99 5.29 8.88
N GLU A 304 -4.12 6.14 9.42
CA GLU A 304 -4.20 6.55 10.85
C GLU A 304 -3.88 8.01 11.15
N ASP A 305 -2.79 8.57 10.61
CA ASP A 305 -2.19 9.80 11.18
C ASP A 305 -2.67 11.11 10.56
N ASP A 306 -3.65 11.07 9.66
CA ASP A 306 -4.16 12.30 9.06
C ASP A 306 -5.29 12.91 9.94
N PRO A 307 -5.14 14.17 10.42
CA PRO A 307 -6.22 14.91 11.09
C PRO A 307 -7.55 14.88 10.31
N MET A 308 -7.47 14.82 8.98
CA MET A 308 -8.64 14.79 8.10
C MET A 308 -9.45 13.50 8.23
N ILE A 309 -8.84 12.39 8.64
CA ILE A 309 -9.50 11.07 8.78
C ILE A 309 -9.74 10.66 10.24
N GLN A 310 -9.42 11.51 11.22
CA GLN A 310 -9.64 11.21 12.64
C GLN A 310 -11.09 10.80 12.97
N TRP A 311 -12.07 11.36 12.27
CA TRP A 311 -13.47 10.95 12.41
C TRP A 311 -13.66 9.47 12.08
N VAL A 312 -13.04 8.98 10.99
CA VAL A 312 -13.08 7.56 10.61
C VAL A 312 -12.49 6.70 11.73
N ASN A 313 -11.36 7.11 12.30
CA ASN A 313 -10.73 6.43 13.43
C ASN A 313 -11.66 6.34 14.65
N GLN A 314 -12.39 7.42 14.96
CA GLN A 314 -13.37 7.43 16.04
C GLN A 314 -14.52 6.45 15.80
N VAL A 315 -15.03 6.36 14.56
CA VAL A 315 -16.08 5.39 14.23
C VAL A 315 -15.56 3.95 14.37
N PHE A 316 -14.34 3.67 13.91
CA PHE A 316 -13.70 2.35 14.09
C PHE A 316 -13.40 2.01 15.55
N ALA A 317 -13.05 2.98 16.38
CA ALA A 317 -12.80 2.80 17.82
C ALA A 317 -14.09 2.51 18.63
N GLY A 318 -15.25 2.56 17.97
CA GLY A 318 -16.53 2.17 18.53
C GLY A 318 -16.58 0.72 19.04
N SER A 319 -17.60 0.40 19.85
CA SER A 319 -17.77 -0.95 20.40
C SER A 319 -18.29 -1.98 19.38
N SER A 320 -18.81 -1.53 18.23
CA SER A 320 -19.33 -2.41 17.18
C SER A 320 -19.28 -1.70 15.81
N PRO A 321 -18.10 -1.31 15.30
CA PRO A 321 -17.99 -0.79 13.95
C PRO A 321 -18.47 -1.84 12.96
N THR A 322 -19.22 -1.41 11.97
CA THR A 322 -19.75 -2.23 10.90
C THR A 322 -19.44 -1.53 9.59
N LEU A 323 -18.80 -2.24 8.67
CA LEU A 323 -18.57 -1.71 7.33
C LEU A 323 -19.91 -1.46 6.65
N THR A 324 -20.04 -0.28 6.07
CA THR A 324 -21.18 0.09 5.24
C THR A 324 -20.64 0.16 3.83
N ASN A 325 -21.12 -0.71 2.94
CA ASN A 325 -20.87 -0.78 1.49
C ASN A 325 -20.27 -2.12 1.05
N VAL A 326 -21.17 -3.00 0.63
CA VAL A 326 -20.84 -4.09 -0.28
C VAL A 326 -21.65 -4.00 -1.59
N LYS A 327 -22.74 -3.22 -1.63
CA LYS A 327 -23.65 -3.17 -2.78
C LYS A 327 -23.84 -1.74 -3.29
N GLU A 328 -23.21 -1.43 -4.41
CA GLU A 328 -23.32 -0.14 -5.12
C GLU A 328 -24.50 -0.10 -6.12
N ASP A 329 -25.23 -1.22 -6.25
CA ASP A 329 -26.32 -1.46 -7.21
C ASP A 329 -27.50 -0.49 -7.13
N LYS A 330 -27.58 0.30 -6.06
CA LYS A 330 -28.66 1.28 -5.81
C LYS A 330 -28.17 2.73 -5.75
N THR A 331 -26.93 2.99 -6.14
CA THR A 331 -26.39 4.34 -6.22
C THR A 331 -27.00 5.05 -7.41
N ILE A 332 -27.53 6.25 -7.17
CA ILE A 332 -28.04 7.11 -8.25
C ILE A 332 -27.01 8.19 -8.50
N ILE A 333 -26.49 8.27 -9.72
CA ILE A 333 -25.49 9.24 -10.16
C ILE A 333 -26.10 10.02 -11.32
N ASP A 334 -26.20 11.33 -11.18
CA ASP A 334 -26.82 12.26 -12.14
C ASP A 334 -28.25 11.88 -12.53
N GLY A 335 -29.00 11.35 -11.56
CA GLY A 335 -30.39 10.94 -11.74
C GLY A 335 -30.60 9.52 -12.25
N PHE A 336 -29.53 8.79 -12.59
CA PHE A 336 -29.60 7.41 -13.09
C PHE A 336 -29.05 6.39 -12.09
N SER A 337 -29.74 5.27 -11.91
CA SER A 337 -29.22 4.13 -11.14
C SER A 337 -28.18 3.39 -11.98
N GLN A 338 -26.92 3.44 -11.59
CA GLN A 338 -25.82 2.83 -12.34
C GLN A 338 -24.64 2.47 -11.44
N PRO A 339 -23.78 1.50 -11.84
CA PRO A 339 -22.53 1.23 -11.14
C PRO A 339 -21.65 2.48 -11.09
N GLY A 340 -20.94 2.64 -9.97
CA GLY A 340 -20.02 3.76 -9.78
C GLY A 340 -18.91 3.82 -10.83
N GLU A 341 -18.43 2.66 -11.27
CA GLU A 341 -17.42 2.51 -12.33
C GLU A 341 -17.78 3.33 -13.58
N ASN A 342 -19.02 3.28 -14.05
CA ASN A 342 -19.48 3.97 -15.28
C ASN A 342 -19.29 5.49 -15.25
N LYS A 343 -19.16 6.07 -14.06
CA LYS A 343 -19.02 7.51 -13.84
C LYS A 343 -17.76 7.87 -13.05
N GLY A 344 -16.83 6.92 -12.85
CA GLY A 344 -15.64 7.17 -12.05
C GLY A 344 -15.95 7.57 -10.60
N VAL A 345 -17.11 7.21 -10.08
CA VAL A 345 -17.55 7.55 -8.72
C VAL A 345 -17.53 6.29 -7.87
N ILE A 346 -17.00 6.35 -6.65
CA ILE A 346 -17.09 5.24 -5.71
C ILE A 346 -17.23 5.76 -4.29
N PHE A 347 -17.88 4.97 -3.42
CA PHE A 347 -17.96 5.28 -2.00
C PHE A 347 -17.68 4.04 -1.13
N SER A 348 -17.01 4.24 0.00
CA SER A 348 -16.80 3.23 1.05
C SER A 348 -17.18 3.85 2.40
N GLY A 349 -17.61 3.06 3.38
CA GLY A 349 -17.99 3.62 4.66
C GLY A 349 -17.93 2.66 5.83
N VAL A 350 -18.04 3.23 7.02
CA VAL A 350 -18.10 2.51 8.29
C VAL A 350 -19.11 3.21 9.19
N ALA A 351 -19.92 2.42 9.89
CA ALA A 351 -20.87 2.91 10.88
C ALA A 351 -20.59 2.28 12.24
N ASN A 352 -20.71 3.07 13.29
CA ASN A 352 -20.85 2.57 14.64
C ASN A 352 -22.26 2.89 15.12
N THR A 353 -23.11 1.86 15.16
CA THR A 353 -24.51 2.00 15.56
C THR A 353 -24.72 1.88 17.07
N LYS A 354 -23.68 1.47 17.82
CA LYS A 354 -23.70 1.33 19.27
C LYS A 354 -22.67 2.28 19.88
N SER A 355 -23.15 3.36 20.46
CA SER A 355 -22.27 4.21 21.26
C SER A 355 -22.00 3.54 22.60
N SER A 356 -20.73 3.26 22.89
CA SER A 356 -20.28 2.66 24.15
C SER A 356 -20.34 3.63 25.35
N SER A 357 -20.60 4.93 25.12
CA SER A 357 -20.44 5.98 26.13
C SER A 357 -21.45 7.14 26.01
N GLY A 358 -22.65 6.89 25.50
CA GLY A 358 -23.71 7.91 25.42
C GLY A 358 -23.53 8.96 24.30
N GLY A 359 -22.47 8.89 23.50
CA GLY A 359 -22.36 9.64 22.24
C GLY A 359 -23.41 9.23 21.20
N ALA A 360 -23.64 10.05 20.18
CA ALA A 360 -24.50 9.66 19.06
C ALA A 360 -23.88 8.47 18.29
N ALA A 361 -24.70 7.61 17.70
CA ALA A 361 -24.19 6.67 16.70
C ALA A 361 -23.64 7.46 15.51
N GLN A 362 -22.55 6.97 14.92
CA GLN A 362 -21.77 7.70 13.91
C GLN A 362 -21.64 6.90 12.63
N LEU A 363 -21.53 7.60 11.51
CA LEU A 363 -21.25 7.02 10.19
C LEU A 363 -20.24 7.93 9.47
N ALA A 364 -19.28 7.29 8.80
CA ALA A 364 -18.30 7.94 7.95
C ALA A 364 -18.39 7.31 6.56
N ILE A 365 -18.47 8.14 5.52
CA ILE A 365 -18.45 7.71 4.12
C ILE A 365 -17.39 8.50 3.39
N LEU A 366 -16.43 7.81 2.80
CA LEU A 366 -15.55 8.39 1.79
C LEU A 366 -16.23 8.28 0.43
N LEU A 367 -16.52 9.40 -0.21
CA LEU A 367 -17.06 9.52 -1.56
C LEU A 367 -15.98 10.12 -2.47
N SER A 368 -15.65 9.43 -3.56
CA SER A 368 -14.59 9.81 -4.47
C SER A 368 -15.14 9.98 -5.89
N ASN A 369 -14.65 10.99 -6.61
CA ASN A 369 -14.96 11.25 -8.01
C ASN A 369 -13.66 11.38 -8.82
N LEU A 370 -13.44 10.43 -9.72
CA LEU A 370 -12.27 10.30 -10.59
C LEU A 370 -12.57 10.71 -12.02
N ASP A 371 -13.80 11.15 -12.30
CA ASP A 371 -14.19 11.76 -13.57
C ASP A 371 -13.68 13.21 -13.64
N GLU A 372 -13.65 13.75 -14.85
CA GLU A 372 -13.35 15.15 -15.12
C GLU A 372 -14.55 16.05 -14.87
N GLN A 373 -15.74 15.47 -14.74
CA GLN A 373 -17.01 16.16 -14.51
C GLN A 373 -17.43 16.07 -13.04
N ALA A 374 -18.13 17.09 -12.56
CA ALA A 374 -18.78 17.02 -11.25
C ALA A 374 -20.04 16.16 -11.35
N HIS A 375 -20.36 15.43 -10.28
CA HIS A 375 -21.53 14.54 -10.23
C HIS A 375 -22.44 14.85 -9.05
N LEU A 376 -23.73 14.57 -9.23
CA LEU A 376 -24.70 14.50 -8.14
C LEU A 376 -24.93 13.05 -7.74
N VAL A 377 -24.51 12.70 -6.53
CA VAL A 377 -24.56 11.32 -6.03
C VAL A 377 -25.61 11.20 -4.94
N LYS A 378 -26.55 10.27 -5.13
CA LYS A 378 -27.46 9.81 -4.09
C LYS A 378 -27.02 8.43 -3.63
N ILE A 379 -26.57 8.40 -2.39
CA ILE A 379 -26.12 7.19 -1.71
C ILE A 379 -27.35 6.49 -1.09
N PRO A 380 -27.50 5.17 -1.27
CA PRO A 380 -28.61 4.42 -0.67
C PRO A 380 -28.53 4.41 0.85
N SER A 381 -29.57 3.89 1.51
CA SER A 381 -29.60 3.71 2.97
C SER A 381 -28.37 2.93 3.46
N GLN A 382 -27.76 3.38 4.56
CA GLN A 382 -26.56 2.78 5.15
C GLN A 382 -26.82 2.27 6.56
N ALA A 383 -26.22 1.13 6.90
CA ALA A 383 -26.41 0.46 8.20
C ALA A 383 -27.89 0.34 8.61
N GLY A 384 -28.77 0.03 7.65
CA GLY A 384 -30.22 -0.13 7.87
C GLY A 384 -30.99 1.17 8.15
N LYS A 385 -30.40 2.35 7.91
CA LYS A 385 -31.03 3.66 8.10
C LYS A 385 -30.87 4.56 6.87
N ASN A 386 -31.85 5.42 6.62
CA ASN A 386 -31.79 6.37 5.52
C ASN A 386 -30.77 7.48 5.82
N LEU A 387 -30.12 7.98 4.77
CA LEU A 387 -29.42 9.27 4.82
C LEU A 387 -30.47 10.38 4.71
N LEU A 388 -30.49 11.31 5.67
CA LEU A 388 -31.44 12.42 5.67
C LEU A 388 -31.07 13.48 4.61
N SER A 389 -29.78 13.59 4.27
CA SER A 389 -29.34 14.24 3.04
C SER A 389 -29.42 13.25 1.88
N GLN A 390 -30.05 13.65 0.78
CA GLN A 390 -30.34 12.73 -0.32
C GLN A 390 -29.40 12.88 -1.52
N LEU A 391 -28.73 14.02 -1.68
CA LEU A 391 -27.88 14.32 -2.84
C LEU A 391 -26.60 15.01 -2.38
N PHE A 392 -25.48 14.49 -2.85
CA PHE A 392 -24.14 15.01 -2.57
C PHE A 392 -23.53 15.45 -3.89
N ALA A 393 -23.24 16.75 -4.02
CA ALA A 393 -22.40 17.24 -5.10
C ALA A 393 -20.95 16.89 -4.79
N ILE A 394 -20.27 16.28 -5.76
CA ILE A 394 -18.85 15.99 -5.69
C ILE A 394 -18.15 16.55 -6.92
N GLU A 395 -17.20 17.44 -6.68
CA GLU A 395 -16.39 18.06 -7.70
C GLU A 395 -15.47 17.01 -8.35
N ALA A 396 -15.14 17.24 -9.61
CA ALA A 396 -14.23 16.38 -10.34
C ALA A 396 -12.88 16.21 -9.62
N GLY A 397 -12.30 15.02 -9.64
CA GLY A 397 -10.99 14.73 -9.03
C GLY A 397 -10.90 14.97 -7.52
N THR A 398 -12.02 14.87 -6.78
CA THR A 398 -12.03 15.09 -5.33
C THR A 398 -12.45 13.87 -4.55
N HIS A 399 -11.99 13.81 -3.30
CA HIS A 399 -12.34 12.80 -2.31
C HIS A 399 -12.93 13.50 -1.09
N ARG A 400 -14.19 13.21 -0.78
CA ARG A 400 -14.94 13.86 0.28
C ARG A 400 -15.28 12.88 1.39
N LEU A 401 -14.97 13.26 2.63
CA LEU A 401 -15.40 12.53 3.82
C LEU A 401 -16.71 13.13 4.32
N LEU A 402 -17.78 12.37 4.13
CA LEU A 402 -19.11 12.67 4.66
C LEU A 402 -19.24 12.10 6.07
N LYS A 403 -19.60 12.95 7.03
CA LYS A 403 -19.70 12.63 8.45
C LYS A 403 -21.17 12.70 8.88
N PHE A 404 -21.65 11.66 9.53
CA PHE A 404 -23.04 11.57 9.93
C PHE A 404 -23.19 11.18 11.40
N GLU A 405 -24.27 11.67 12.00
CA GLU A 405 -24.77 11.22 13.30
C GLU A 405 -26.19 10.67 13.16
N LEU A 406 -26.50 9.62 13.92
CA LEU A 406 -27.82 9.04 13.91
C LEU A 406 -28.79 9.93 14.68
N GLN A 407 -29.74 10.53 13.98
CA GLN A 407 -30.85 11.24 14.58
C GLN A 407 -31.89 10.23 15.06
N SER A 408 -32.29 10.30 16.32
CA SER A 408 -33.20 9.33 16.95
C SER A 408 -34.68 9.68 16.79
N LYS A 409 -35.06 10.98 16.68
CA LYS A 409 -36.45 11.46 16.47
C LYS A 409 -36.48 12.85 15.80
N PRO A 410 -37.59 13.25 15.13
CA PRO A 410 -38.79 12.45 14.81
C PRO A 410 -38.60 11.53 13.60
N THR A 411 -37.64 11.80 12.72
CA THR A 411 -37.28 10.92 11.60
C THR A 411 -35.96 10.24 11.93
N ALA A 412 -36.00 8.94 12.18
CA ALA A 412 -34.78 8.18 12.45
C ALA A 412 -33.94 8.06 11.17
N GLY A 413 -32.72 8.59 11.18
CA GLY A 413 -31.85 8.57 10.01
C GLY A 413 -30.48 9.20 10.26
N TRP A 414 -29.55 8.99 9.34
CA TRP A 414 -28.22 9.57 9.36
C TRP A 414 -28.29 11.03 8.93
N LYS A 415 -28.10 11.94 9.88
CA LYS A 415 -28.00 13.39 9.64
C LYS A 415 -26.55 13.72 9.27
N LEU A 416 -26.36 14.38 8.14
CA LEU A 416 -25.05 14.90 7.75
C LEU A 416 -24.64 16.02 8.73
N ILE A 417 -23.45 15.91 9.29
CA ILE A 417 -22.87 16.90 10.22
C ILE A 417 -21.54 17.47 9.72
N GLY A 418 -20.93 16.85 8.71
CA GLY A 418 -19.69 17.32 8.09
C GLY A 418 -19.52 16.77 6.67
N ASN A 419 -18.85 17.54 5.83
CA ASN A 419 -18.56 17.21 4.43
C ASN A 419 -17.25 17.88 4.05
N ASP A 420 -16.15 17.17 4.27
CA ASP A 420 -14.81 17.71 4.12
C ASP A 420 -14.15 17.13 2.87
N ILE A 421 -13.47 17.98 2.09
CA ILE A 421 -12.56 17.48 1.06
C ILE A 421 -11.30 17.01 1.79
N VAL A 422 -11.02 15.71 1.77
CA VAL A 422 -9.91 15.08 2.52
C VAL A 422 -8.68 14.85 1.68
N PHE A 423 -8.88 14.58 0.39
CA PHE A 423 -7.81 14.54 -0.59
C PHE A 423 -8.32 15.31 -1.80
N ALA A 424 -7.56 16.33 -2.21
CA ALA A 424 -7.87 17.10 -3.40
C ALA A 424 -6.67 17.00 -4.33
N ASP A 425 -6.93 16.77 -5.61
CA ASP A 425 -5.90 16.99 -6.61
C ASP A 425 -6.39 17.91 -7.75
N PRO A 426 -6.00 19.19 -7.71
CA PRO A 426 -6.28 20.09 -8.81
C PRO A 426 -5.42 19.80 -10.05
N ASP A 427 -4.25 19.15 -9.89
CA ASP A 427 -3.36 18.83 -11.00
C ASP A 427 -3.66 17.44 -11.56
N ARG A 428 -4.10 17.45 -12.82
CA ARG A 428 -4.50 16.26 -13.57
C ARG A 428 -3.63 16.09 -14.81
N SER A 429 -2.43 16.68 -14.78
CA SER A 429 -1.52 16.73 -15.92
C SER A 429 -0.31 15.79 -15.79
N GLY A 430 -0.28 14.94 -14.75
CA GLY A 430 0.86 14.07 -14.43
C GLY A 430 0.83 12.68 -15.09
N THR A 431 2.00 12.19 -15.47
CA THR A 431 2.22 10.82 -15.98
C THR A 431 2.40 9.79 -14.85
N GLY A 432 1.62 9.85 -13.77
CA GLY A 432 1.48 8.83 -12.72
C GLY A 432 2.74 8.42 -11.96
N VAL A 433 2.64 8.05 -10.70
CA VAL A 433 2.78 9.05 -9.64
C VAL A 433 4.12 9.83 -9.81
N PRO A 434 4.10 11.11 -10.23
CA PRO A 434 4.72 12.20 -9.43
C PRO A 434 3.88 13.52 -9.46
N GLU A 435 4.05 14.54 -8.60
CA GLU A 435 5.30 15.28 -8.32
C GLU A 435 5.44 15.91 -6.91
N PRO A 436 6.67 16.06 -6.39
CA PRO A 436 7.08 17.29 -5.70
C PRO A 436 7.33 18.39 -6.74
N GLY A 437 6.55 19.48 -6.72
CA GLY A 437 6.63 20.55 -7.71
C GLY A 437 8.03 21.16 -7.89
N VAL A 438 8.36 21.50 -9.14
CA VAL A 438 9.55 22.24 -9.59
C VAL A 438 9.69 23.59 -8.87
N LEU A 439 10.72 23.76 -8.01
CA LEU A 439 11.55 24.98 -7.77
C LEU A 439 12.22 24.92 -6.38
N SER A 440 13.38 24.25 -6.23
CA SER A 440 14.38 24.55 -5.17
C SER A 440 15.74 23.85 -5.31
N LEU A 441 15.96 22.93 -6.27
CA LEU A 441 17.28 22.31 -6.46
C LEU A 441 18.20 23.06 -7.46
N LEU A 442 17.78 24.22 -7.96
CA LEU A 442 18.60 25.10 -8.80
C LEU A 442 19.22 26.29 -8.04
N VAL A 443 19.36 26.19 -6.71
CA VAL A 443 20.08 27.19 -5.89
C VAL A 443 21.41 26.68 -5.33
N ILE A 444 21.71 25.38 -5.41
CA ILE A 444 22.99 24.84 -4.88
C ILE A 444 24.06 24.65 -5.99
N GLY A 445 23.70 24.77 -7.28
CA GLY A 445 24.60 24.47 -8.40
C GLY A 445 25.20 25.65 -9.18
N THR A 446 24.72 26.89 -9.01
CA THR A 446 25.17 28.05 -9.82
C THR A 446 25.96 29.10 -9.02
N GLY A 447 26.23 28.87 -7.74
CA GLY A 447 26.95 29.79 -6.85
C GLY A 447 28.46 29.58 -6.69
N VAL A 448 29.09 28.60 -7.35
CA VAL A 448 30.54 28.31 -7.18
C VAL A 448 31.33 28.22 -8.50
N GLY A 449 30.67 28.44 -9.65
CA GLY A 449 31.30 28.27 -10.98
C GLY A 449 31.83 29.53 -11.67
N LEU A 450 31.79 30.71 -11.05
CA LEU A 450 32.20 31.98 -11.67
C LEU A 450 33.15 32.76 -10.76
N LEU A 451 34.39 32.28 -10.65
CA LEU A 451 35.59 33.09 -10.36
C LEU A 451 36.86 32.25 -10.52
N ARG A 452 37.21 31.92 -11.77
CA ARG A 452 38.62 31.76 -12.21
C ARG A 452 38.70 31.49 -13.71
N ARG A 453 38.72 32.56 -14.51
CA ARG A 453 39.60 32.68 -15.69
C ARG A 453 39.46 34.04 -16.38
N ARG A 454 40.53 34.83 -16.28
CA ARG A 454 41.08 35.89 -17.16
C ARG A 454 41.73 36.92 -16.21
N ARG A 455 42.96 37.39 -16.37
CA ARG A 455 44.07 37.23 -17.33
C ARG A 455 45.24 38.04 -16.73
N ALA A 456 46.44 37.84 -17.30
CA ALA A 456 47.73 38.49 -17.01
C ALA A 456 48.52 37.88 -15.85
#